data_AF-A0A6G2DNG4-F1
#
_entry.id   AF-A0A6G2DNG4-F1
#
_cell.length_a   1.000
_cell.length_b   1.000
_cell.length_c   1.000
_cell.angle_alpha   90.00
_cell.angle_beta   90.00
_cell.angle_gamma   90.00
#
_symmetry.space_group_name_H-M   'P 1'
#
loop_
_entity.id
_entity.type
_entity.pdbx_description
1 polymer ?
#
loop_
_entity_poly.entity_id
_entity_poly.type
_entity_poly.pdbx_seq_one_letter_code
_entity_poly.pdbx_strand_id
1 'polypeptide(L)'
;PDCDVKYFVSSSADYSKTYLKNRENFENLVTWFKETKPTVLFIGAGLEEDEILSLLCKDSKNYALMKSENTGNQRVDEHYRGVVEGFFSSENHTQIIWYGDEFEKLPLFVKKLVADINEKLGTHDFYNQWNNLLNPSINQEEYN
;
A
#
# COMPACT_ATOMS: atom_id res chain seq x y z
N PRO A 1 12.79 -8.21 16.41
CA PRO A 1 13.33 -8.99 15.27
C PRO A 1 14.77 -8.55 15.00
N ASP A 2 15.75 -9.41 15.29
CA ASP A 2 17.15 -9.14 14.96
C ASP A 2 17.27 -9.01 13.44
N CYS A 3 17.86 -7.90 12.98
CA CYS A 3 18.12 -7.57 11.57
C CYS A 3 19.14 -8.52 10.92
N ASP A 4 18.94 -9.83 11.08
CA ASP A 4 19.75 -10.88 10.48
C ASP A 4 19.42 -10.99 9.00
N VAL A 5 20.46 -10.81 8.18
CA VAL A 5 20.41 -10.83 6.71
C VAL A 5 19.78 -12.12 6.18
N LYS A 6 19.78 -13.22 6.94
CA LYS A 6 19.12 -14.47 6.54
C LYS A 6 17.59 -14.37 6.40
N TYR A 7 16.98 -13.33 6.97
CA TYR A 7 15.54 -13.02 6.82
C TYR A 7 15.28 -11.94 5.77
N PHE A 8 16.33 -11.38 5.17
CA PHE A 8 16.19 -10.40 4.10
C PHE A 8 15.80 -11.11 2.80
N VAL A 9 14.66 -10.72 2.25
CA VAL A 9 14.14 -11.25 0.99
C VAL A 9 14.38 -10.20 -0.08
N SER A 10 15.26 -10.50 -1.03
CA SER A 10 15.70 -9.53 -2.05
C SER A 10 15.54 -10.02 -3.48
N SER A 11 14.90 -11.17 -3.68
CA SER A 11 14.65 -11.72 -5.00
C SER A 11 13.36 -12.53 -5.03
N SER A 12 12.74 -12.64 -6.20
CA SER A 12 11.57 -13.52 -6.42
C SER A 12 11.85 -14.97 -6.02
N ALA A 13 13.10 -15.44 -6.19
CA ALA A 13 13.52 -16.76 -5.73
C ALA A 13 13.54 -16.89 -4.20
N ASP A 14 13.82 -15.80 -3.48
CA ASP A 14 13.81 -15.77 -2.02
C ASP A 14 12.39 -15.57 -1.45
N TYR A 15 11.49 -14.92 -2.19
CA TYR A 15 10.05 -14.87 -1.87
C TYR A 15 9.43 -16.27 -1.95
N SER A 16 9.66 -16.98 -3.06
CA SER A 16 9.28 -18.38 -3.19
C SER A 16 9.83 -19.22 -2.03
N LYS A 17 11.11 -19.07 -1.65
CA LYS A 17 11.65 -19.80 -0.49
C LYS A 17 10.99 -19.38 0.83
N THR A 18 10.64 -18.12 1.03
CA THR A 18 10.07 -17.65 2.30
C THR A 18 8.61 -18.08 2.46
N TYR A 19 7.80 -17.94 1.42
CA TYR A 19 6.41 -18.39 1.40
C TYR A 19 6.28 -19.92 1.29
N LEU A 20 7.18 -20.61 0.58
CA LEU A 20 7.14 -22.07 0.44
C LEU A 20 7.84 -22.81 1.61
N LYS A 21 8.79 -22.18 2.34
CA LYS A 21 9.43 -22.81 3.51
C LYS A 21 8.46 -23.04 4.66
N ASN A 22 7.48 -22.15 4.83
CA ASN A 22 6.52 -22.26 5.93
C ASN A 22 5.08 -22.08 5.41
N ARG A 23 4.65 -23.08 4.64
CA ARG A 23 3.36 -23.13 3.95
C ARG A 23 2.18 -22.86 4.88
N GLU A 24 2.27 -23.27 6.15
CA GLU A 24 1.25 -23.02 7.16
C GLU A 24 1.03 -21.52 7.43
N ASN A 25 2.11 -20.72 7.50
CA ASN A 25 1.98 -19.27 7.70
C ASN A 25 1.31 -18.59 6.50
N PHE A 26 1.64 -19.02 5.29
CA PHE A 26 1.02 -18.49 4.07
C PHE A 26 -0.45 -18.90 3.98
N GLU A 27 -0.79 -20.16 4.28
CA GLU A 27 -2.17 -20.64 4.30
C GLU A 27 -3.01 -19.94 5.38
N ASN A 28 -2.43 -19.66 6.55
CA ASN A 28 -3.06 -18.85 7.59
C ASN A 28 -3.29 -17.40 7.13
N LEU A 29 -2.34 -16.80 6.42
CA LEU A 29 -2.48 -15.45 5.87
C LEU A 29 -3.58 -15.40 4.80
N VAL A 30 -3.61 -16.38 3.88
CA VAL A 30 -4.68 -16.54 2.88
C VAL A 30 -6.05 -16.67 3.56
N THR A 31 -6.13 -17.49 4.61
CA THR A 31 -7.37 -17.69 5.37
C THR A 31 -7.81 -16.39 6.05
N TRP A 32 -6.89 -15.69 6.69
CA TRP A 32 -7.17 -14.40 7.32
C TRP A 32 -7.66 -13.35 6.31
N PHE A 33 -7.05 -13.26 5.12
CA PHE A 33 -7.51 -12.38 4.04
C PHE A 33 -8.93 -12.70 3.58
N LYS A 34 -9.26 -13.99 3.44
CA LYS A 34 -10.60 -14.45 3.04
C LYS A 34 -11.67 -14.16 4.10
N GLU A 35 -11.33 -14.33 5.38
CA GLU A 35 -12.26 -14.14 6.50
C GLU A 35 -12.48 -12.67 6.84
N THR A 36 -11.40 -11.90 6.94
CA THR A 36 -11.46 -10.49 7.37
C THR A 36 -11.78 -9.52 6.25
N LYS A 37 -11.50 -9.90 4.99
CA LYS A 37 -11.69 -9.08 3.79
C LYS A 37 -11.18 -7.64 3.98
N PRO A 38 -9.90 -7.47 4.32
CA PRO A 38 -9.36 -6.17 4.68
C PRO A 38 -9.42 -5.21 3.48
N THR A 39 -9.43 -3.91 3.77
CA THR A 39 -9.14 -2.90 2.75
C THR A 39 -7.62 -2.74 2.63
N VAL A 40 -7.08 -2.96 1.45
CA VAL A 40 -5.63 -2.90 1.20
C VAL A 40 -5.30 -1.72 0.31
N LEU A 41 -4.25 -0.97 0.66
CA LEU A 41 -3.72 0.12 -0.12
C LEU A 41 -2.23 -0.10 -0.37
N PHE A 42 -1.86 -0.31 -1.63
CA PHE A 42 -0.46 -0.38 -2.06
C PHE A 42 0.08 1.02 -2.33
N ILE A 43 1.26 1.31 -1.77
CA ILE A 43 1.97 2.58 -1.94
C ILE A 43 3.41 2.28 -2.31
N GLY A 44 3.90 2.89 -3.40
CA GLY A 44 5.32 2.82 -3.78
C GLY A 44 5.78 1.47 -4.35
N ALA A 45 4.88 0.52 -4.59
CA ALA A 45 5.18 -0.74 -5.24
C ALA A 45 4.76 -0.68 -6.71
N GLY A 46 5.59 -1.22 -7.61
CA GLY A 46 5.23 -1.44 -9.02
C GLY A 46 4.17 -2.52 -9.23
N LEU A 47 3.61 -3.08 -8.13
CA LEU A 47 2.76 -4.26 -8.12
C LEU A 47 3.42 -5.45 -8.84
N GLU A 48 4.72 -5.64 -8.62
CA GLU A 48 5.52 -6.73 -9.20
C GLU A 48 5.61 -7.96 -8.27
N GLU A 49 4.98 -7.90 -7.10
CA GLU A 49 5.04 -8.92 -6.05
C GLU A 49 3.83 -9.86 -6.16
N ASP A 50 3.86 -10.71 -7.20
CA ASP A 50 2.78 -11.65 -7.55
C ASP A 50 2.30 -12.49 -6.37
N GLU A 51 3.20 -12.90 -5.46
CA GLU A 51 2.83 -13.67 -4.27
C GLU A 51 1.89 -12.89 -3.34
N ILE A 52 2.12 -11.59 -3.13
CA ILE A 52 1.26 -10.74 -2.30
C ILE A 52 -0.05 -10.46 -3.04
N LEU A 53 0.01 -10.20 -4.33
CA LEU A 53 -1.16 -9.88 -5.13
C LEU A 53 -2.13 -11.08 -5.23
N SER A 54 -1.59 -12.31 -5.21
CA SER A 54 -2.40 -13.53 -5.16
C SER A 54 -3.28 -13.68 -3.90
N LEU A 55 -2.98 -12.93 -2.83
CA LEU A 55 -3.78 -12.92 -1.60
C LEU A 55 -5.08 -12.11 -1.75
N LEU A 56 -5.15 -11.23 -2.75
CA LEU A 56 -6.25 -10.30 -2.94
C LEU A 56 -7.46 -11.02 -3.52
N CYS A 57 -8.54 -11.07 -2.74
CA CYS A 57 -9.77 -11.75 -3.16
C CYS A 57 -10.73 -10.78 -3.87
N LYS A 58 -11.62 -11.31 -4.71
CA LYS A 58 -12.63 -10.53 -5.47
C LYS A 58 -13.53 -9.63 -4.62
N ASP A 59 -13.85 -10.05 -3.41
CA ASP A 59 -14.72 -9.31 -2.50
C ASP A 59 -13.97 -8.27 -1.65
N SER A 60 -12.64 -8.22 -1.77
CA SER A 60 -11.79 -7.30 -0.99
C SER A 60 -11.75 -5.93 -1.67
N LYS A 61 -11.55 -4.89 -0.87
CA LYS A 61 -11.36 -3.54 -1.39
C LYS A 61 -9.86 -3.27 -1.53
N ASN A 62 -9.33 -3.45 -2.73
CA ASN A 62 -7.90 -3.30 -2.98
C ASN A 62 -7.66 -2.08 -3.85
N TYR A 63 -6.71 -1.24 -3.42
CA TYR A 63 -6.34 -0.01 -4.10
C TYR A 63 -4.82 0.07 -4.25
N ALA A 64 -4.35 0.72 -5.31
CA ALA A 64 -2.93 1.01 -5.48
C ALA A 64 -2.71 2.44 -5.95
N LEU A 65 -1.76 3.14 -5.30
CA LEU A 65 -1.33 4.48 -5.70
C LEU A 65 -0.22 4.37 -6.74
N MET A 66 -0.48 4.80 -7.98
CA MET A 66 0.50 4.73 -9.07
C MET A 66 0.79 6.10 -9.69
N LYS A 67 2.03 6.25 -10.15
CA LYS A 67 2.45 7.40 -10.97
C LYS A 67 1.93 7.18 -12.38
N SER A 68 1.25 8.17 -12.95
CA SER A 68 0.90 8.12 -14.37
C SER A 68 2.13 8.42 -15.22
N GLU A 69 2.28 7.71 -16.33
CA GLU A 69 3.22 8.14 -17.35
C GLU A 69 2.70 9.39 -18.07
N ASN A 70 3.64 10.26 -18.44
CA ASN A 70 3.38 11.48 -19.19
C ASN A 70 4.37 11.53 -20.35
N THR A 71 3.95 10.99 -21.48
CA THR A 71 4.75 10.94 -22.71
C THR A 71 4.61 12.23 -23.53
N GLY A 72 3.82 13.19 -23.07
CA GLY A 72 3.44 14.39 -23.82
C GLY A 72 2.34 14.12 -24.87
N ASN A 73 1.85 12.89 -24.99
CA ASN A 73 0.75 12.51 -25.86
C ASN A 73 -0.42 11.97 -25.05
N GLN A 74 -1.42 12.82 -24.81
CA GLN A 74 -2.60 12.50 -24.00
C GLN A 74 -3.30 11.20 -24.43
N ARG A 75 -3.40 10.90 -25.73
CA ARG A 75 -4.06 9.67 -26.20
C ARG A 75 -3.29 8.41 -25.82
N VAL A 76 -1.96 8.49 -25.89
CA VAL A 76 -1.09 7.38 -25.49
C VAL A 76 -1.15 7.19 -23.98
N ASP A 77 -1.09 8.30 -23.23
CA ASP A 77 -1.13 8.26 -21.77
C ASP A 77 -2.48 7.73 -21.25
N GLU A 78 -3.61 8.14 -21.85
CA GLU A 78 -4.94 7.62 -21.52
C GLU A 78 -5.09 6.13 -21.87
N HIS A 79 -4.59 5.72 -23.04
CA HIS A 79 -4.61 4.32 -23.44
C HIS A 79 -3.79 3.46 -22.48
N TYR A 80 -2.58 3.92 -22.12
CA TYR A 80 -1.72 3.24 -21.15
C TYR A 80 -2.40 3.08 -19.79
N ARG A 81 -3.01 4.14 -19.26
CA ARG A 81 -3.76 4.07 -17.99
C ARG A 81 -4.89 3.04 -18.07
N GLY A 82 -5.65 3.03 -19.16
CA GLY A 82 -6.74 2.07 -19.35
C GLY A 82 -6.25 0.62 -19.41
N VAL A 83 -5.10 0.36 -20.02
CA VAL A 83 -4.48 -0.98 -20.05
C VAL A 83 -4.06 -1.41 -18.65
N VAL A 84 -3.38 -0.53 -17.90
CA VAL A 84 -2.91 -0.82 -16.53
C VAL A 84 -4.07 -1.02 -15.58
N GLU A 85 -5.08 -0.14 -15.61
CA GLU A 85 -6.30 -0.27 -14.82
C GLU A 85 -7.05 -1.56 -15.13
N GLY A 86 -7.19 -1.90 -16.41
CA GLY A 86 -7.83 -3.12 -16.86
C GLY A 86 -7.13 -4.38 -16.34
N PHE A 87 -5.80 -4.43 -16.48
CA PHE A 87 -4.98 -5.55 -16.03
C PHE A 87 -5.09 -5.77 -14.51
N PHE A 88 -4.88 -4.74 -13.68
CA PHE A 88 -4.92 -4.93 -12.23
C PHE A 88 -6.33 -5.14 -11.68
N SER A 89 -7.35 -4.58 -12.34
CA SER A 89 -8.74 -4.85 -12.00
C SER A 89 -9.14 -6.29 -12.32
N SER A 90 -8.64 -6.88 -13.42
CA SER A 90 -8.98 -8.24 -13.82
C SER A 90 -8.20 -9.30 -13.07
N GLU A 91 -6.88 -9.13 -12.95
CA GLU A 91 -6.00 -10.15 -12.38
C GLU A 91 -6.09 -10.19 -10.86
N ASN A 92 -6.01 -9.01 -10.21
CA ASN A 92 -5.75 -8.93 -8.76
C ASN A 92 -6.82 -8.11 -8.03
N HIS A 93 -7.97 -7.86 -8.67
CA HIS A 93 -9.11 -7.14 -8.10
C HIS A 93 -8.72 -5.80 -7.46
N THR A 94 -7.78 -5.10 -8.08
CA THR A 94 -7.17 -3.88 -7.54
C THR A 94 -7.52 -2.67 -8.40
N GLN A 95 -8.02 -1.63 -7.75
CA GLN A 95 -8.30 -0.36 -8.39
C GLN A 95 -7.09 0.57 -8.32
N ILE A 96 -6.65 1.08 -9.48
CA ILE A 96 -5.56 2.04 -9.55
C ILE A 96 -6.07 3.44 -9.26
N ILE A 97 -5.31 4.18 -8.46
CA ILE A 97 -5.52 5.60 -8.17
C ILE A 97 -4.25 6.33 -8.59
N TRP A 98 -4.37 7.15 -9.64
CA TRP A 98 -3.27 7.94 -10.16
C TRP A 98 -3.05 9.18 -9.30
N TYR A 99 -1.90 9.28 -8.63
CA TYR A 99 -1.60 10.42 -7.75
C TYR A 99 -0.96 11.61 -8.48
N GLY A 100 -0.52 11.40 -9.72
CA GLY A 100 0.19 12.38 -10.53
C GLY A 100 1.23 11.70 -11.43
N ASP A 101 1.98 12.51 -12.17
CA ASP A 101 3.02 12.09 -13.11
C ASP A 101 4.45 12.20 -12.58
N GLU A 102 4.61 12.63 -11.32
CA GLU A 102 5.88 12.83 -10.63
C GLU A 102 5.83 12.21 -9.24
N PHE A 103 6.92 11.57 -8.79
CA PHE A 103 6.98 10.90 -7.50
C PHE A 103 6.76 11.85 -6.32
N GLU A 104 7.19 13.10 -6.47
CA GLU A 104 7.05 14.19 -5.50
C GLU A 104 5.59 14.55 -5.22
N LYS A 105 4.66 14.14 -6.08
CA LYS A 105 3.22 14.35 -5.90
C LYS A 105 2.60 13.34 -4.94
N LEU A 106 3.24 12.19 -4.71
CA LEU A 106 2.70 11.14 -3.83
C LEU A 106 2.48 11.65 -2.39
N PRO A 107 3.45 12.29 -1.70
CA PRO A 107 3.21 12.81 -0.35
C PRO A 107 2.09 13.84 -0.28
N LEU A 108 1.98 14.71 -1.30
CA LEU A 108 0.93 15.72 -1.39
C LEU A 108 -0.45 15.07 -1.55
N PHE A 109 -0.53 14.06 -2.42
CA PHE A 109 -1.74 13.28 -2.64
C PHE A 109 -2.17 12.53 -1.38
N VAL A 110 -1.24 11.85 -0.70
CA VAL A 110 -1.52 11.13 0.55
C VAL A 110 -2.03 12.08 1.63
N LYS A 111 -1.40 13.26 1.77
CA LYS A 111 -1.85 14.28 2.73
C LYS A 111 -3.29 14.73 2.46
N LYS A 112 -3.63 14.93 1.19
CA LYS A 112 -5.00 15.27 0.77
C LYS A 112 -5.97 14.12 1.04
N LEU A 113 -5.61 12.90 0.67
CA LEU A 113 -6.42 11.70 0.90
C LEU A 113 -6.75 11.52 2.39
N VAL A 114 -5.77 11.67 3.27
CA VAL A 114 -5.97 11.58 4.72
C VAL A 114 -6.89 12.70 5.22
N ALA A 115 -6.72 13.93 4.73
CA ALA A 115 -7.60 15.04 5.08
C ALA A 115 -9.06 14.77 4.66
N ASP A 116 -9.27 14.30 3.43
CA ASP A 116 -10.59 13.98 2.88
C ASP A 116 -11.26 12.81 3.65
N ILE A 117 -10.48 11.82 4.08
CA ILE A 117 -10.96 10.71 4.94
C ILE A 117 -11.37 11.24 6.31
N ASN A 118 -10.52 12.07 6.94
CA ASN A 118 -10.80 12.65 8.25
C ASN A 118 -12.02 13.58 8.24
N GLU A 119 -12.24 14.32 7.16
CA GLU A 119 -13.43 15.15 6.99
C GLU A 119 -14.71 14.29 6.93
N LYS A 120 -14.66 13.16 6.22
CA LYS A 120 -15.83 12.29 6.03
C LYS A 120 -16.13 11.37 7.22
N LEU A 121 -15.10 10.82 7.86
CA LEU A 121 -15.24 9.79 8.89
C LEU A 121 -14.97 10.30 10.31
N GLY A 122 -14.53 11.55 10.45
CA GLY A 122 -13.98 12.09 11.69
C GLY A 122 -12.52 11.67 11.89
N THR A 123 -11.82 12.38 12.78
CA THR A 123 -10.46 12.00 13.18
C THR A 123 -10.53 10.83 14.14
N HIS A 124 -9.91 9.71 13.77
CA HIS A 124 -9.83 8.55 14.66
C HIS A 124 -8.98 8.89 15.90
N ASP A 125 -9.36 8.41 17.08
CA ASP A 125 -8.64 8.69 18.34
C ASP A 125 -7.13 8.38 18.30
N PHE A 126 -6.73 7.34 17.55
CA PHE A 126 -5.33 6.99 17.32
C PHE A 126 -4.55 8.08 16.56
N TYR A 127 -5.19 8.88 15.71
CA TYR A 127 -4.53 9.99 15.01
C TYR A 127 -4.04 11.04 16.02
N ASN A 128 -4.84 11.33 17.04
CA ASN A 128 -4.46 12.26 18.11
C ASN A 128 -3.31 11.68 18.96
N GLN A 129 -3.34 10.38 19.26
CA GLN A 129 -2.26 9.70 19.97
C GLN A 129 -0.95 9.69 19.17
N TRP A 130 -1.00 9.39 17.87
CA TRP A 130 0.17 9.43 16.98
C TRP A 130 0.73 10.84 16.81
N ASN A 131 -0.12 11.87 16.68
CA ASN A 131 0.33 13.26 16.62
C ASN A 131 1.01 13.70 17.92
N ASN A 132 0.52 13.25 19.08
CA ASN A 132 1.16 13.50 20.37
C ASN A 132 2.54 12.81 20.49
N LEU A 133 2.73 11.65 19.84
CA LEU A 133 4.02 10.95 19.79
C LEU A 133 5.02 11.62 18.85
N LEU A 134 4.56 12.17 17.72
CA LEU A 134 5.41 12.84 16.73
C LEU A 134 5.73 14.30 17.12
N ASN A 135 4.84 14.95 17.86
CA ASN A 135 5.02 16.28 18.43
C ASN A 135 4.82 16.21 19.94
N PRO A 136 5.72 15.55 20.69
CA PRO A 136 5.65 15.61 22.14
C PRO A 136 5.74 17.07 22.53
N SER A 137 4.74 17.57 23.24
CA SER A 137 4.85 18.86 23.92
C SER A 137 6.09 18.79 24.78
N ILE A 138 7.16 19.45 24.35
CA ILE A 138 8.38 19.61 25.14
C ILE A 138 8.00 20.54 26.29
N ASN A 139 7.32 19.99 27.28
CA ASN A 139 7.31 20.57 28.60
C ASN A 139 8.71 20.30 29.13
N GLN A 140 9.63 21.23 28.88
CA GLN A 140 10.85 21.38 29.67
C GLN A 140 10.44 21.83 31.08
N GLU A 141 9.70 20.97 31.81
CA GLU A 141 9.63 21.09 33.25
C GLU A 141 10.83 20.32 33.80
N GLU A 142 11.86 21.10 34.11
CA GLU A 142 12.77 20.90 35.23
C GLU A 142 13.43 19.51 35.32
N TYR A 143 14.46 19.29 34.50
CA TYR A 143 15.61 18.54 35.00
C TYR A 143 16.41 19.50 35.88
N ASN A 144 16.13 19.41 37.19
CA ASN A 144 16.89 20.00 38.30
C ASN A 144 18.39 19.71 38.19
#